data_AF-A0A9D3YJ97-F1
#
_entry.id   AF-A0A9D3YJ97-F1
#
_cell.length_a   1.000
_cell.length_b   1.000
_cell.length_c   1.000
_cell.angle_alpha   90.00
_cell.angle_beta   90.00
_cell.angle_gamma   90.00
#
_symmetry.space_group_name_H-M   'P 1'
#
loop_
_entity.id
_entity.type
_entity.pdbx_description
1 polymer ?
#
loop_
_entity_poly.entity_id
_entity_poly.type
_entity_poly.pdbx_seq_one_letter_code
_entity_poly.pdbx_strand_id
1 'polypeptide(L)' 'MIAIVHRPIGMGEMNAVMNGVDFRTRHNDYRLAMPASNNTYNAQVDIPFPEVPPQVLSKATVEEQIAEMKLWFKGQ' A
#
# COMPACT_ATOMS: atom_id res chain seq x y z
N MET A 1 40.05 -4.14 17.96
CA MET A 1 38.66 -3.68 18.07
C MET A 1 38.33 -2.94 16.78
N ILE A 2 37.56 -3.57 15.88
CA ILE A 2 37.20 -2.98 14.59
C ILE A 2 35.91 -2.20 14.79
N ALA A 3 35.96 -0.87 14.66
CA ALA A 3 34.76 -0.04 14.68
C ALA A 3 34.03 -0.19 13.34
N ILE A 4 32.83 -0.78 13.37
CA ILE A 4 31.92 -0.76 12.23
C ILE A 4 31.35 0.66 12.15
N VAL A 5 31.88 1.47 11.24
CA VAL A 5 31.30 2.78 10.90
C VAL A 5 30.07 2.53 10.05
N HIS A 6 28.90 2.97 10.51
CA HIS A 6 27.65 2.89 9.75
C HIS A 6 27.76 3.78 8.50
N ARG A 7 27.91 3.17 7.32
CA ARG A 7 27.88 3.85 6.02
C ARG A 7 26.48 3.71 5.44
N PRO A 8 25.59 4.71 5.55
CA PRO A 8 24.30 4.64 4.88
C PRO A 8 24.55 4.57 3.37
N ILE A 9 24.07 3.49 2.74
CA ILE A 9 24.04 3.34 1.28
C ILE A 9 22.60 3.61 0.86
N GLY A 10 22.40 4.35 -0.24
CA GLY A 10 21.06 4.61 -0.77
C GLY A 10 20.35 3.31 -1.13
N MET A 11 19.05 3.24 -0.83
CA MET A 11 18.21 2.11 -1.23
C MET A 11 17.78 2.34 -2.69
N GLY A 12 18.32 1.52 -3.60
CA GLY A 12 17.90 1.51 -5.01
C GLY A 12 16.50 0.92 -5.20
N GLU A 13 16.13 0.64 -6.45
CA GLU A 13 14.90 -0.11 -6.74
C GLU A 13 14.98 -1.53 -6.14
N MET A 14 13.90 -1.97 -5.50
CA MET A 14 13.81 -3.23 -4.78
C MET A 14 12.53 -3.96 -5.16
N ASN A 15 12.61 -5.28 -5.21
CA ASN A 15 11.44 -6.15 -5.17
C ASN A 15 11.56 -7.10 -3.97
N ALA A 16 10.51 -7.15 -3.14
CA ALA A 16 10.40 -8.09 -2.04
C ALA A 16 8.97 -8.67 -1.96
N VAL A 17 8.85 -9.97 -1.70
CA VAL A 17 7.56 -10.59 -1.41
C VAL A 17 7.42 -10.76 0.10
N MET A 18 6.43 -10.10 0.70
CA MET A 18 6.16 -10.19 2.14
C MET A 18 4.68 -10.53 2.35
N ASN A 19 4.39 -11.59 3.11
CA ASN A 19 3.03 -12.10 3.35
C ASN A 19 2.22 -12.33 2.06
N GLY A 20 2.89 -12.74 0.98
CA GLY A 20 2.25 -12.97 -0.32
C GLY A 20 1.98 -11.70 -1.14
N VAL A 21 2.38 -10.51 -0.69
CA VAL A 21 2.31 -9.27 -1.47
C VAL A 21 3.68 -8.98 -2.09
N ASP A 22 3.74 -8.74 -3.41
CA ASP A 22 4.93 -8.21 -4.11
C ASP A 22 4.99 -6.70 -3.88
N PHE A 23 6.06 -6.26 -3.21
CA PHE A 23 6.45 -4.88 -2.99
C PHE A 23 7.52 -4.52 -4.00
N ARG A 24 7.17 -3.68 -4.97
CA ARG A 24 8.13 -3.21 -5.97
C ARG A 24 8.28 -1.72 -5.89
N THR A 25 9.47 -1.24 -5.59
CA THR A 25 9.83 0.18 -5.70
C THR A 25 10.39 0.48 -7.08
N ARG A 26 10.19 1.71 -7.54
CA ARG A 26 10.87 2.31 -8.69
C ARG A 26 11.50 3.64 -8.28
N HIS A 27 12.01 4.38 -9.26
CA HIS A 27 12.62 5.70 -9.09
C HIS A 27 11.86 6.66 -8.16
N ASN A 28 10.52 6.75 -8.21
CA ASN A 28 9.71 7.62 -7.33
C ASN A 28 8.36 7.02 -6.91
N ASP A 29 8.09 5.78 -7.28
CA ASP A 29 6.81 5.14 -7.04
C ASP A 29 7.01 3.73 -6.48
N TYR A 30 5.91 3.15 -6.04
CA TYR A 30 5.88 1.75 -5.66
C TYR A 30 4.57 1.12 -6.15
N ARG A 31 4.61 -0.19 -6.37
CA ARG A 31 3.44 -1.01 -6.67
C ARG A 31 3.33 -2.12 -5.65
N LEU A 32 2.10 -2.37 -5.21
CA LEU A 32 1.73 -3.52 -4.41
C LEU A 32 0.83 -4.42 -5.26
N ALA A 33 1.16 -5.70 -5.35
CA ALA A 33 0.37 -6.68 -6.08
C ALA A 33 0.24 -7.99 -5.29
N MET A 34 -0.89 -8.68 -5.46
CA MET A 34 -1.13 -10.01 -4.89
C MET A 34 -1.03 -11.09 -5.98
N PRO A 35 -0.74 -12.36 -5.63
CA PRO A 35 -0.74 -13.45 -6.59
C PRO A 35 -2.11 -13.63 -7.22
N ALA A 36 -2.13 -13.90 -8.53
CA ALA A 36 -3.34 -14.34 -9.20
C ALA A 36 -3.77 -15.73 -8.70
N SER A 37 -5.07 -16.02 -8.74
CA SER A 37 -5.62 -17.33 -8.36
C SER A 37 -5.45 -18.42 -9.43
N ASN A 38 -4.70 -18.14 -10.50
CA ASN A 38 -4.45 -19.07 -11.60
C ASN A 38 -3.06 -19.70 -11.51
N ASN A 39 -2.83 -20.76 -12.30
CA ASN A 39 -1.56 -21.50 -12.30
C ASN A 39 -0.49 -20.88 -13.21
N THR A 40 -0.66 -19.62 -13.61
CA THR A 40 0.33 -18.93 -14.45
C THR A 40 1.49 -18.46 -13.57
N TYR A 41 2.71 -18.86 -13.94
CA TYR A 41 3.91 -18.50 -13.19
C TYR A 41 4.04 -16.97 -13.01
N ASN A 42 4.26 -16.54 -11.76
CA ASN A 42 4.34 -15.13 -11.36
C ASN A 42 3.17 -14.25 -11.83
N ALA A 43 2.00 -14.82 -12.07
CA ALA A 43 0.83 -14.02 -12.36
C ALA A 43 0.41 -13.22 -11.12
N GLN A 44 0.18 -11.93 -11.34
CA GLN A 44 -0.12 -10.94 -10.32
C GLN A 44 -1.37 -10.17 -10.70
N VAL A 45 -2.12 -9.76 -9.69
CA VAL A 45 -3.27 -8.87 -9.83
C VAL A 45 -3.14 -7.72 -8.83
N ASP A 46 -3.80 -6.61 -9.13
CA ASP A 46 -3.79 -5.46 -8.23
C ASP A 46 -4.52 -5.79 -6.93
N ILE A 47 -4.03 -5.25 -5.82
CA ILE A 47 -4.71 -5.35 -4.54
C ILE A 47 -5.97 -4.47 -4.62
N PRO A 48 -7.17 -5.01 -4.33
CA PRO A 48 -8.38 -4.20 -4.34
C PRO A 48 -8.28 -3.11 -3.28
N PHE A 49 -8.75 -1.91 -3.62
CA PHE A 49 -8.90 -0.84 -2.63
C PHE A 49 -9.89 -1.27 -1.55
N PRO A 50 -9.68 -0.83 -0.30
CA PRO A 50 -10.67 -1.03 0.74
C PRO A 50 -11.98 -0.33 0.35
N GLU A 51 -13.10 -0.91 0.77
CA GLU A 51 -14.41 -0.30 0.59
C GLU A 51 -14.53 1.00 1.39
N VAL A 52 -15.44 1.88 0.95
CA VAL A 52 -15.75 3.10 1.70
C VAL A 52 -16.37 2.72 3.05
N PRO A 53 -15.92 3.29 4.17
CA PRO A 53 -16.49 2.99 5.48
C PRO A 53 -18.01 3.24 5.53
N PRO A 54 -18.82 2.33 6.12
CA PRO A 54 -20.28 2.48 6.17
C PRO A 54 -20.75 3.78 6.83
N GLN A 55 -19.98 4.32 7.78
CA GLN A 55 -20.25 5.58 8.47
C GLN A 55 -20.25 6.76 7.49
N VAL A 56 -19.39 6.73 6.47
CA VAL A 56 -19.40 7.70 5.38
C VAL A 56 -20.65 7.49 4.54
N LEU A 57 -20.90 6.28 4.05
CA LEU A 57 -22.04 5.98 3.17
C LEU A 57 -23.41 6.25 3.82
N SER A 58 -23.48 6.23 5.15
CA SER A 58 -24.70 6.48 5.92
C SER A 58 -25.16 7.95 5.95
N LYS A 59 -24.33 8.91 5.53
CA LYS A 59 -24.68 10.33 5.55
C LYS A 59 -25.63 10.69 4.39
N ALA A 60 -26.53 11.63 4.65
CA ALA A 60 -27.59 11.99 3.71
C ALA A 60 -27.08 12.87 2.56
N THR A 61 -26.04 13.67 2.80
CA THR A 61 -25.48 14.62 1.83
C THR A 61 -24.02 14.36 1.52
N VAL A 62 -23.58 14.73 0.32
CA VAL A 62 -22.18 14.58 -0.10
C VAL A 62 -21.24 15.38 0.81
N GLU A 63 -21.68 16.56 1.28
CA GLU A 63 -20.91 17.41 2.19
C GLU A 63 -20.62 16.71 3.52
N GLU A 64 -21.62 16.02 4.08
CA GLU A 64 -21.48 15.23 5.30
C GLU A 64 -20.61 13.99 5.07
N GLN A 65 -20.72 13.33 3.90
CA GLN A 65 -19.84 12.23 3.51
C GLN A 65 -18.37 12.69 3.45
N ILE A 66 -18.11 13.86 2.85
CA ILE A 66 -16.79 14.47 2.79
C ILE A 66 -16.27 14.79 4.20
N ALA A 67 -17.10 15.37 5.06
CA ALA A 67 -16.72 15.70 6.43
C ALA A 67 -16.35 14.44 7.23
N GLU A 68 -17.14 13.37 7.09
CA GLU A 68 -16.88 12.07 7.72
C GLU A 68 -15.61 11.41 7.18
N MET A 69 -15.44 11.38 5.85
CA MET A 69 -14.25 10.79 5.22
C MET A 69 -12.96 11.48 5.67
N LYS A 70 -12.97 12.81 5.88
CA LYS A 70 -11.82 13.54 6.44
C LYS A 70 -11.44 13.07 7.84
N LEU A 71 -12.38 12.58 8.66
CA LEU A 71 -12.06 12.04 9.99
C LEU A 71 -11.29 10.71 9.89
N TRP A 72 -11.64 9.86 8.94
CA TRP A 72 -10.92 8.61 8.66
C TRP A 72 -9.46 8.83 8.26
N PHE A 73 -9.17 9.95 7.59
CA PHE A 73 -7.79 10.34 7.22
C PHE A 73 -7.04 11.13 8.30
N LYS A 74 -7.74 11.70 9.29
CA LYS A 74 -7.12 12.45 10.41
C LYS A 74 -6.70 11.55 11.57
N GLY A 75 -7.24 10.34 11.66
CA GLY A 75 -7.00 9.39 12.75
C GLY A 75 -5.70 8.59 12.65
N GLN A 76 -4.73 9.02 11.83
CA GLN A 76 -3.40 8.40 11.72
C GLN A 76 -2.30 9.45 11.83
#